data_AF-A0A2K3M2E1-F1
#
_entry.id   AF-A0A2K3M2E1-F1
#
_cell.length_a   1.000
_cell.length_b   1.000
_cell.length_c   1.000
_cell.angle_alpha   90.00
_cell.angle_beta   90.00
_cell.angle_gamma   90.00
#
_symmetry.space_group_name_H-M   'P 1'
#
loop_
_entity.id
_entity.type
_entity.pdbx_description
1 polymer ?
#
loop_
_entity_poly.entity_id
_entity_poly.type
_entity_poly.pdbx_seq_one_letter_code
_entity_poly.pdbx_strand_id
1 'polypeptide(L)'
;RVFTVYQHGLDYKRDVWKVDCPEACPVCELETEHDWHFLFACNDSICAWTAAGLDVVILPRLQMFHTVKEVILDVCSEDRDVAGKMAFLVWSLWKNRNNCVWNNTKETGQQIGIKTVCMWRDWQVVQTVSIAGPVRE
;
A
#
# COMPACT_ATOMS: atom_id res chain seq x y z
N ARG A 1 9.16 0.15 -10.95
CA ARG A 1 8.96 1.58 -11.32
C ARG A 1 7.50 2.00 -11.12
N VAL A 2 7.03 2.02 -9.88
CA VAL A 2 5.61 2.28 -9.58
C VAL A 2 5.47 3.78 -9.35
N PHE A 3 5.19 4.50 -10.44
CA PHE A 3 4.91 5.94 -10.51
C PHE A 3 6.08 6.90 -10.21
N THR A 4 7.13 6.83 -11.02
CA THR A 4 7.87 8.05 -11.37
C THR A 4 7.19 8.71 -12.57
N VAL A 5 6.82 9.98 -12.44
CA VAL A 5 6.36 10.80 -13.58
C VAL A 5 7.56 10.97 -14.52
N TYR A 6 7.68 10.11 -15.52
CA TYR A 6 8.61 10.31 -16.63
C TYR A 6 7.95 11.26 -17.63
N GLN A 7 8.22 12.56 -17.51
CA GLN A 7 7.95 13.51 -18.58
C GLN A 7 9.13 13.49 -19.56
N HIS A 8 8.89 12.93 -20.75
CA HIS A 8 9.77 13.08 -21.90
C HIS A 8 9.60 14.48 -22.48
N GLY A 9 10.70 15.24 -22.55
CA GLY A 9 10.87 16.40 -23.42
C GLY A 9 10.04 17.63 -23.08
N LEU A 10 10.69 18.65 -22.53
CA LEU A 10 10.77 20.01 -23.09
C LEU A 10 11.65 20.86 -22.16
N ASP A 11 12.64 21.47 -22.79
CA ASP A 11 13.74 22.24 -22.24
C ASP A 11 13.25 23.53 -21.57
N TYR A 12 13.10 23.56 -20.24
CA TYR A 12 13.08 24.79 -19.45
C TYR A 12 13.30 24.51 -17.96
N LYS A 13 14.36 25.11 -17.41
CA LYS A 13 14.78 25.10 -15.99
C LYS A 13 13.62 24.94 -14.99
N ARG A 14 13.58 23.80 -14.32
CA ARG A 14 12.93 23.59 -13.03
C ARG A 14 13.84 22.67 -12.25
N ASP A 15 14.16 23.03 -11.01
CA ASP A 15 14.96 22.23 -10.10
C ASP A 15 14.38 20.81 -10.06
N VAL A 16 15.01 19.91 -10.81
CA VAL A 16 14.63 18.51 -10.86
C VAL A 16 15.06 17.95 -9.53
N TRP A 17 14.10 17.61 -8.67
CA TRP A 17 14.35 16.76 -7.51
C TRP A 17 14.92 15.45 -8.04
N LYS A 18 16.25 15.37 -8.12
CA LYS A 18 16.96 14.16 -8.50
C LYS A 18 16.80 13.20 -7.34
N VAL A 19 15.72 12.43 -7.37
CA VAL A 19 15.52 11.32 -6.47
C VAL A 19 16.39 10.20 -7.00
N ASP A 20 17.45 9.87 -6.26
CA ASP A 20 18.19 8.62 -6.49
C ASP A 20 17.20 7.48 -6.21
N CYS A 21 16.72 6.84 -7.27
CA CYS A 21 15.83 5.70 -7.18
C CYS A 21 16.71 4.46 -7.11
N PRO A 22 16.82 3.78 -5.96
CA PRO A 22 17.58 2.55 -5.87
C PRO A 22 16.96 1.50 -6.80
N GLU A 23 17.80 0.66 -7.42
CA GLU A 23 17.29 -0.49 -8.18
C GLU A 23 16.75 -1.57 -7.24
N ALA A 24 17.35 -1.69 -6.06
CA ALA A 24 16.84 -2.54 -4.99
C ALA A 24 15.60 -1.92 -4.33
N CYS A 25 14.73 -2.78 -3.82
CA CYS A 25 13.59 -2.42 -3.00
C CYS A 25 14.07 -1.59 -1.80
N PRO A 26 13.67 -0.32 -1.65
CA PRO A 26 14.14 0.53 -0.56
C PRO A 26 13.58 0.10 0.81
N VAL A 27 12.63 -0.84 0.83
CA VAL A 27 12.05 -1.38 2.06
C VAL A 27 12.86 -2.56 2.57
N CYS A 28 13.12 -3.57 1.75
CA CYS A 28 13.85 -4.78 2.18
C CYS A 28 15.35 -4.76 1.84
N GLU A 29 15.76 -3.97 0.84
CA GLU A 29 17.14 -3.86 0.34
C GLU A 29 17.73 -5.16 -0.24
N LEU A 30 16.90 -6.19 -0.48
CA LEU A 30 17.34 -7.51 -0.92
C LEU A 30 17.09 -7.82 -2.41
N GLU A 31 15.94 -7.43 -2.94
CA GLU A 31 15.54 -7.72 -4.33
C GLU A 31 15.26 -6.46 -5.13
N THR A 32 15.16 -6.56 -6.45
CA THR A 32 14.81 -5.45 -7.34
C THR A 32 13.39 -4.93 -7.08
N GLU A 33 13.21 -3.61 -7.05
CA GLU A 33 11.89 -3.02 -6.84
C GLU A 33 11.00 -3.09 -8.10
N HIS A 34 9.94 -3.87 -8.02
CA HIS A 34 8.80 -3.82 -8.93
C HIS A 34 7.48 -3.93 -8.16
N ASP A 35 6.36 -3.67 -8.82
CA ASP A 35 5.02 -3.61 -8.21
C ASP A 35 4.66 -4.91 -7.47
N TRP A 36 4.92 -6.06 -8.09
CA TRP A 36 4.66 -7.35 -7.46
C TRP A 36 5.50 -7.58 -6.20
N HIS A 37 6.81 -7.31 -6.26
CA HIS A 37 7.67 -7.42 -5.09
C HIS A 37 7.22 -6.44 -4.00
N PHE A 38 7.04 -5.17 -4.35
CA PHE A 38 6.61 -4.12 -3.43
C PHE A 38 5.31 -4.47 -2.68
N LEU A 39 4.30 -5.05 -3.33
CA LEU A 39 3.02 -5.35 -2.67
C LEU A 39 2.93 -6.76 -2.07
N PHE A 40 3.51 -7.77 -2.70
CA PHE A 40 3.18 -9.17 -2.40
C PHE A 40 4.37 -10.06 -2.06
N ALA A 41 5.58 -9.78 -2.57
CA ALA A 41 6.74 -10.66 -2.35
C ALA A 41 7.77 -10.10 -1.35
N CYS A 42 7.79 -8.79 -1.11
CA CYS A 42 8.66 -8.17 -0.11
C CYS A 42 8.32 -8.68 1.29
N ASN A 43 9.32 -9.10 2.07
CA ASN A 43 9.12 -9.67 3.40
C ASN A 43 8.33 -8.73 4.33
N ASP A 44 8.63 -7.43 4.33
CA ASP A 44 7.86 -6.44 5.08
C ASP A 44 6.41 -6.33 4.60
N SER A 45 6.17 -6.44 3.30
CA SER A 45 4.81 -6.42 2.75
C SER A 45 4.05 -7.67 3.15
N ILE A 46 4.70 -8.85 3.12
CA ILE A 46 4.17 -10.12 3.62
C ILE A 46 3.75 -10.00 5.08
N CYS A 47 4.65 -9.50 5.94
CA CYS A 47 4.33 -9.26 7.34
C CYS A 47 3.17 -8.28 7.50
N ALA A 48 3.07 -7.24 6.66
CA ALA A 48 2.02 -6.24 6.73
C ALA A 48 0.64 -6.80 6.40
N TRP A 49 0.49 -7.49 5.27
CA TRP A 49 -0.81 -8.07 4.92
C TRP A 49 -1.19 -9.24 5.82
N THR A 50 -0.21 -9.98 6.36
CA THR A 50 -0.46 -11.01 7.39
C THR A 50 -0.97 -10.39 8.69
N ALA A 51 -0.30 -9.33 9.19
CA ALA A 51 -0.74 -8.64 10.40
C ALA A 51 -2.08 -7.89 10.22
N ALA A 52 -2.46 -7.56 8.98
CA ALA A 52 -3.78 -7.03 8.65
C ALA A 52 -4.87 -8.11 8.53
N GLY A 53 -4.52 -9.39 8.61
CA GLY A 53 -5.43 -10.53 8.43
C GLY A 53 -5.93 -10.70 6.99
N LEU A 54 -5.15 -10.27 6.01
CA LEU A 54 -5.45 -10.37 4.58
C LEU A 54 -4.75 -11.56 3.90
N ASP A 55 -3.93 -12.31 4.64
CA ASP A 55 -3.21 -13.49 4.16
C ASP A 55 -4.14 -14.54 3.56
N VAL A 56 -5.25 -14.83 4.24
CA VAL A 56 -6.26 -15.80 3.79
C VAL A 56 -6.92 -15.41 2.45
N VAL A 57 -6.94 -14.11 2.14
CA VAL A 57 -7.51 -13.57 0.89
C VAL A 57 -6.45 -13.48 -0.20
N ILE A 58 -5.26 -12.99 0.13
CA ILE A 58 -4.19 -12.70 -0.82
C ILE A 58 -3.50 -13.99 -1.28
N LEU A 59 -3.17 -14.92 -0.38
CA LEU A 59 -2.37 -16.11 -0.73
C LEU A 59 -2.96 -16.95 -1.88
N PRO A 60 -4.26 -17.28 -1.90
CA PRO A 60 -4.85 -18.02 -3.03
C PRO A 60 -4.74 -17.24 -4.36
N ARG A 61 -4.87 -15.92 -4.31
CA ARG A 61 -4.84 -15.05 -5.49
C ARG A 61 -3.45 -14.93 -6.09
N LEU A 62 -2.40 -15.01 -5.28
CA LEU A 62 -1.02 -15.02 -5.77
C LEU A 62 -0.70 -16.29 -6.59
N GLN A 63 -1.49 -17.36 -6.45
CA GLN A 63 -1.37 -18.57 -7.28
C GLN A 63 -2.16 -18.47 -8.59
N MET A 64 -3.24 -17.67 -8.60
CA MET A 64 -4.17 -17.56 -9.73
C MET A 64 -3.82 -16.42 -10.69
N PHE A 65 -3.26 -15.33 -10.17
CA PHE A 65 -2.98 -14.12 -10.91
C PHE A 65 -1.48 -13.84 -10.99
N HIS A 66 -1.08 -13.09 -12.01
CA HIS A 66 0.33 -12.78 -12.26
C HIS A 66 0.60 -11.28 -12.37
N THR A 67 -0.44 -10.46 -12.22
CA THR A 67 -0.31 -9.01 -12.20
C THR A 67 -0.91 -8.41 -10.93
N VAL A 68 -0.32 -7.32 -10.46
CA VAL A 68 -0.85 -6.56 -9.32
C VAL A 68 -2.28 -6.08 -9.56
N LYS A 69 -2.56 -5.67 -10.80
CA LYS A 69 -3.88 -5.19 -11.20
C LYS A 69 -4.95 -6.25 -11.00
N GLU A 70 -4.71 -7.49 -11.44
CA GLU A 70 -5.67 -8.59 -11.30
C GLU A 70 -5.94 -8.91 -9.83
N VAL A 71 -4.88 -9.02 -9.02
CA VAL A 71 -5.03 -9.28 -7.58
C VAL A 71 -5.83 -8.17 -6.90
N ILE A 72 -5.50 -6.89 -7.14
CA ILE A 72 -6.22 -5.77 -6.52
C ILE A 72 -7.69 -5.75 -6.95
N LEU A 73 -7.98 -5.89 -8.25
CA LEU A 73 -9.36 -5.86 -8.73
C LEU A 73 -10.19 -7.00 -8.17
N ASP A 74 -9.61 -8.20 -8.06
CA ASP A 74 -10.29 -9.36 -7.52
C ASP A 74 -10.52 -9.22 -6.00
N VAL A 75 -9.53 -8.75 -5.23
CA VAL A 75 -9.71 -8.43 -3.80
C VAL A 75 -10.75 -7.32 -3.60
N CYS A 76 -10.81 -6.33 -4.48
CA CYS A 76 -11.82 -5.28 -4.41
C CYS A 76 -13.25 -5.77 -4.72
N SER A 77 -13.41 -6.99 -5.24
CA SER A 77 -14.73 -7.62 -5.41
C SER A 77 -15.23 -8.36 -4.17
N GLU A 78 -14.38 -8.51 -3.15
CA GLU A 78 -14.74 -9.04 -1.83
C GLU A 78 -15.67 -8.07 -1.07
N ASP A 79 -16.02 -8.44 0.16
CA ASP A 79 -16.80 -7.57 1.02
C ASP A 79 -16.07 -6.23 1.32
N ARG A 80 -16.86 -5.28 1.84
CA ARG A 80 -16.39 -3.93 2.14
C ARG A 80 -15.24 -3.92 3.15
N ASP A 81 -15.22 -4.85 4.10
CA ASP A 81 -14.18 -4.91 5.14
C ASP A 81 -12.84 -5.32 4.53
N VAL A 82 -12.84 -6.38 3.71
CA VAL A 82 -11.66 -6.87 2.99
C VAL A 82 -11.16 -5.82 2.00
N ALA A 83 -12.02 -5.29 1.14
CA ALA A 83 -11.65 -4.29 0.15
C ALA A 83 -11.12 -3.00 0.80
N GLY A 84 -11.74 -2.58 1.93
CA GLY A 84 -11.33 -1.42 2.70
C GLY A 84 -9.95 -1.57 3.34
N LYS A 85 -9.71 -2.70 4.02
CA LYS A 85 -8.38 -3.04 4.56
C LYS A 85 -7.33 -3.11 3.47
N MET A 86 -7.64 -3.70 2.32
CA MET A 86 -6.73 -3.79 1.18
C MET A 86 -6.34 -2.39 0.67
N ALA A 87 -7.30 -1.47 0.55
CA ALA A 87 -7.02 -0.09 0.14
C ALA A 87 -6.10 0.64 1.13
N PHE A 88 -6.38 0.54 2.44
CA PHE A 88 -5.52 1.14 3.47
C PHE A 88 -4.14 0.49 3.55
N LEU A 89 -4.03 -0.81 3.28
CA LEU A 89 -2.77 -1.53 3.22
C LEU A 89 -1.89 -1.00 2.08
N VAL A 90 -2.42 -0.96 0.85
CA VAL A 90 -1.71 -0.46 -0.33
C VAL A 90 -1.22 0.96 -0.09
N TRP A 91 -2.08 1.82 0.47
CA TRP A 91 -1.71 3.17 0.85
C TRP A 91 -0.59 3.21 1.89
N SER A 92 -0.68 2.41 2.95
CA SER A 92 0.30 2.39 4.04
C SER A 92 1.66 1.86 3.60
N LEU A 93 1.69 0.82 2.76
CA LEU A 93 2.92 0.31 2.14
C LEU A 93 3.57 1.38 1.25
N TRP A 94 2.77 2.05 0.42
CA TRP A 94 3.26 3.12 -0.45
C TRP A 94 3.85 4.27 0.36
N LYS A 95 3.14 4.70 1.41
CA LYS A 95 3.61 5.73 2.34
C LYS A 95 4.92 5.33 3.02
N ASN A 96 5.03 4.08 3.47
CA ASN A 96 6.24 3.59 4.12
C ASN A 96 7.43 3.59 3.15
N ARG A 97 7.26 3.02 1.95
CA ARG A 97 8.27 3.02 0.87
C ARG A 97 8.77 4.43 0.58
N ASN A 98 7.86 5.38 0.51
CA ASN A 98 8.17 6.78 0.28
C ASN A 98 8.95 7.43 1.42
N ASN A 99 8.61 7.11 2.67
CA ASN A 99 9.41 7.52 3.82
C ASN A 99 10.82 6.91 3.80
N CYS A 100 10.98 5.66 3.33
CA CYS A 100 12.30 5.07 3.13
C CYS A 100 13.13 5.93 2.18
N VAL A 101 12.56 6.25 1.00
CA VAL A 101 13.26 6.96 -0.08
C VAL A 101 13.59 8.41 0.29
N TRP A 102 12.67 9.13 0.93
CA TRP A 102 12.84 10.57 1.17
C TRP A 102 13.36 10.91 2.55
N ASN A 103 13.08 10.08 3.55
CA ASN A 103 13.38 10.38 4.95
C ASN A 103 14.33 9.36 5.59
N ASN A 104 14.74 8.31 4.88
CA ASN A 104 15.53 7.20 5.42
C ASN A 104 14.92 6.58 6.69
N THR A 105 13.58 6.58 6.77
CA THR A 105 12.81 6.03 7.90
C THR A 105 11.78 5.03 7.41
N LYS A 106 11.58 3.95 8.17
CA LYS A 106 10.60 2.92 7.82
C LYS A 106 9.95 2.31 9.06
N GLU A 107 8.67 2.03 8.96
CA GLU A 107 7.91 1.16 9.86
C GLU A 107 8.13 -0.30 9.45
N THR A 108 8.11 -1.21 10.41
CA THR A 108 8.16 -2.66 10.12
C THR A 108 6.86 -3.12 9.47
N GLY A 109 6.92 -4.20 8.69
CA GLY A 109 5.71 -4.81 8.13
C GLY A 109 4.58 -5.01 9.14
N GLN A 110 4.89 -5.55 10.32
CA GLN A 110 3.91 -5.75 11.39
C GLN A 110 3.25 -4.43 11.86
N GLN A 111 4.02 -3.36 12.03
CA GLN A 111 3.49 -2.04 12.39
C GLN A 111 2.54 -1.50 11.32
N ILE A 112 2.89 -1.67 10.04
CA ILE A 112 2.07 -1.27 8.89
C ILE A 112 0.73 -2.02 8.90
N GLY A 113 0.75 -3.34 9.13
CA GLY A 113 -0.47 -4.16 9.18
C GLY A 113 -1.41 -3.75 10.31
N ILE A 114 -0.89 -3.58 11.52
CA ILE A 114 -1.69 -3.11 12.68
C ILE A 114 -2.29 -1.73 12.39
N LYS A 115 -1.48 -0.80 11.86
CA LYS A 115 -1.91 0.55 11.51
C LYS A 115 -3.01 0.55 10.45
N THR A 116 -2.89 -0.31 9.44
CA THR A 116 -3.91 -0.50 8.40
C THR A 116 -5.27 -0.85 9.02
N VAL A 117 -5.29 -1.81 9.94
CA VAL A 117 -6.53 -2.24 10.63
C VAL A 117 -7.11 -1.10 11.46
N CYS A 118 -6.27 -0.35 12.18
CA CYS A 118 -6.73 0.82 12.94
C CYS A 118 -7.32 1.91 12.03
N MET A 119 -6.64 2.26 10.93
CA MET A 119 -7.12 3.28 9.99
C MET A 119 -8.46 2.88 9.35
N TRP A 120 -8.62 1.61 9.00
CA TRP A 120 -9.89 1.10 8.49
C TRP A 120 -11.00 1.17 9.54
N ARG A 121 -10.72 0.78 10.79
CA ARG A 121 -11.68 0.87 11.90
C ARG A 121 -12.11 2.32 12.15
N ASP A 122 -11.15 3.25 12.20
CA ASP A 122 -11.44 4.67 12.41
C ASP A 122 -12.34 5.22 11.29
N TRP A 123 -12.06 4.82 10.04
CA TRP A 123 -12.91 5.17 8.90
C TRP A 123 -14.33 4.62 9.05
N GLN A 124 -14.48 3.35 9.45
CA GLN A 124 -15.80 2.75 9.70
C GLN A 124 -16.59 3.53 10.76
N VAL A 125 -15.95 3.95 11.86
CA VAL A 125 -16.58 4.75 12.92
C VAL A 125 -17.08 6.11 12.38
N VAL A 126 -16.29 6.79 11.55
CA VAL A 126 -16.73 8.06 10.94
C VAL A 126 -17.95 7.86 10.04
N GLN A 127 -17.99 6.76 9.27
CA GLN A 127 -19.13 6.47 8.40
C GLN A 127 -20.41 6.18 9.20
N THR A 128 -20.33 5.46 10.32
CA THR A 128 -21.53 5.17 11.13
C THR A 128 -22.11 6.42 11.80
N VAL A 129 -21.25 7.32 12.30
CA VAL A 129 -21.69 8.61 12.85
C VAL A 129 -22.32 9.50 11.78
N SER A 130 -21.76 9.52 10.57
CA SER A 130 -22.31 10.32 9.47
C SER A 130 -23.69 9.82 9.00
N ILE A 131 -23.97 8.52 9.11
CA ILE A 131 -25.26 7.94 8.72
C ILE A 131 -26.32 8.17 9.80
N ALA A 132 -25.93 8.28 11.08
CA ALA A 132 -26.86 8.46 12.19
C ALA A 132 -27.51 9.86 12.25
N GLY A 133 -26.93 10.89 11.61
CA GLY A 133 -27.44 12.26 11.63
C GLY A 133 -27.50 12.90 13.03
N PRO A 134 -27.68 14.23 13.16
CA PRO A 134 -27.89 14.84 14.46
C PRO A 134 -29.27 14.46 14.99
N VAL A 135 -29.31 13.85 16.19
CA VAL A 135 -30.53 13.76 17.00
C VAL A 135 -30.95 15.20 17.29
N ARG A 136 -32.06 15.64 16.71
CA ARG A 136 -32.66 16.94 17.04
C ARG A 136 -33.25 16.83 18.44
N GLU A 137 -32.67 17.57 19.39
CA GLU A 137 -33.29 17.88 20.69
C GLU A 137 -34.50 18.80 20.50
#